data_AF-A0AB33BL83-F1
#
_entry.id   AF-A0AB33BL83-F1
#
_cell.length_a   1.000
_cell.length_b   1.000
_cell.length_c   1.000
_cell.angle_alpha   90.00
_cell.angle_beta   90.00
_cell.angle_gamma   90.00
#
_symmetry.space_group_name_H-M   'P 1'
#
loop_
_entity.id
_entity.type
_entity.pdbx_description
1 polymer ?
#
loop_
_entity_poly.entity_id
_entity_poly.type
_entity_poly.pdbx_seq_one_letter_code
_entity_poly.pdbx_strand_id
1 'polypeptide(L)'
;MKISLLDVQKIFNDLLNHKISRDDAEEWARKRMNALDNQDLLFDPPIDEELLWKAVIYLSGVGLKISPDKYMEDEKGIKEVFNIYWNK
;
A
#
# COMPACT_ATOMS: atom_id res chain seq x y z
N MET A 1 -5.59 -2.22 -15.30
CA MET A 1 -5.78 -2.25 -13.83
C MET A 1 -6.25 -0.87 -13.37
N LYS A 2 -7.11 -0.80 -12.36
CA LYS A 2 -7.59 0.47 -11.79
C LYS A 2 -7.27 0.49 -10.29
N ILE A 3 -6.91 1.67 -9.75
CA ILE A 3 -6.70 1.89 -8.33
C ILE A 3 -7.49 3.13 -7.88
N SER A 4 -8.19 2.99 -6.76
CA SER A 4 -8.92 4.06 -6.09
C SER A 4 -8.52 4.17 -4.62
N LEU A 5 -8.99 5.24 -3.95
CA LEU A 5 -8.79 5.39 -2.51
C LEU A 5 -9.39 4.21 -1.72
N LEU A 6 -10.55 3.69 -2.16
CA LEU A 6 -11.20 2.53 -1.53
C LEU A 6 -10.32 1.28 -1.60
N ASP A 7 -9.62 1.07 -2.72
CA ASP A 7 -8.70 -0.07 -2.86
C ASP A 7 -7.51 0.05 -1.90
N VAL A 8 -6.95 1.25 -1.77
CA VAL A 8 -5.87 1.54 -0.82
C VAL A 8 -6.34 1.30 0.62
N GLN A 9 -7.48 1.88 1.00
CA GLN A 9 -8.09 1.72 2.31
C GLN A 9 -8.35 0.25 2.63
N LYS A 10 -8.84 -0.52 1.66
CA LYS A 10 -9.08 -1.95 1.84
C LYS A 10 -7.79 -2.70 2.18
N ILE A 11 -6.69 -2.45 1.47
CA ILE A 11 -5.42 -3.15 1.71
C ILE A 11 -4.81 -2.78 3.05
N PHE A 12 -4.80 -1.50 3.42
CA PHE A 12 -4.34 -1.10 4.75
C PHE A 12 -5.18 -1.73 5.86
N ASN A 13 -6.51 -1.72 5.72
CA ASN A 13 -7.39 -2.35 6.69
C ASN A 13 -7.20 -3.86 6.76
N ASP A 14 -7.04 -4.54 5.63
CA ASP A 14 -6.80 -5.99 5.63
C ASP A 14 -5.44 -6.32 6.27
N LEU A 15 -4.41 -5.50 6.02
CA LEU A 15 -3.09 -5.66 6.64
C LEU A 15 -3.13 -5.42 8.15
N LEU A 16 -3.72 -4.31 8.59
CA LEU A 16 -3.83 -3.92 10.01
C LEU A 16 -4.75 -4.86 10.82
N ASN A 17 -5.70 -5.53 10.17
CA ASN A 17 -6.55 -6.55 10.79
C ASN A 17 -6.03 -7.98 10.59
N HIS A 18 -4.79 -8.14 10.11
CA HIS A 18 -4.12 -9.43 9.88
C HIS A 18 -4.89 -10.39 8.95
N LYS A 19 -5.70 -9.86 8.04
CA LYS A 19 -6.37 -10.65 6.99
C LYS A 19 -5.44 -10.97 5.83
N ILE A 20 -4.41 -10.16 5.64
CA ILE A 20 -3.31 -10.40 4.70
C ILE A 20 -1.98 -10.19 5.41
N SER A 21 -0.94 -10.85 4.92
CA SER A 21 0.43 -10.64 5.40
C SER A 21 1.06 -9.36 4.82
N ARG A 22 2.23 -8.98 5.33
CA ARG A 22 3.04 -7.90 4.73
C ARG A 22 3.47 -8.26 3.32
N ASP A 23 3.88 -9.51 3.09
CA ASP A 23 4.28 -10.02 1.77
C ASP A 23 3.10 -9.95 0.77
N ASP A 24 1.87 -10.23 1.22
CA ASP A 24 0.67 -10.06 0.37
C ASP A 24 0.43 -8.60 -0.01
N ALA A 25 0.67 -7.67 0.92
CA ALA A 25 0.56 -6.24 0.67
C ALA A 25 1.67 -5.73 -0.29
N GLU A 26 2.90 -6.23 -0.15
CA GLU A 26 4.00 -5.95 -1.07
C GLU A 26 3.71 -6.51 -2.47
N GLU A 27 3.19 -7.73 -2.57
CA GLU A 27 2.78 -8.33 -3.84
C GLU A 27 1.62 -7.56 -4.47
N TRP A 28 0.68 -7.06 -3.67
CA TRP A 28 -0.36 -6.15 -4.14
C TRP A 28 0.26 -4.91 -4.76
N ALA A 29 1.23 -4.27 -4.09
CA ALA A 29 1.90 -3.08 -4.59
C ALA A 29 2.72 -3.35 -5.85
N ARG A 30 3.50 -4.44 -5.87
CA ARG A 30 4.33 -4.87 -7.01
C ARG A 30 3.50 -5.07 -8.27
N LYS A 31 2.31 -5.66 -8.17
CA LYS A 31 1.39 -5.79 -9.31
C LYS A 31 0.95 -4.43 -9.89
N ARG A 32 0.76 -3.41 -9.05
CA ARG A 32 0.43 -2.04 -9.50
C ARG A 32 1.63 -1.38 -10.14
N MET A 33 2.82 -1.53 -9.55
CA MET A 33 4.07 -1.03 -10.13
C MET A 33 4.29 -1.60 -11.54
N ASN A 34 4.19 -2.92 -11.70
CA ASN A 34 4.28 -3.55 -13.02
C ASN A 34 3.19 -3.06 -13.99
N ALA A 35 1.96 -2.84 -13.51
CA ALA A 35 0.91 -2.30 -14.35
C ALA A 35 1.22 -0.86 -14.80
N LEU A 36 1.82 -0.04 -13.93
CA LEU A 36 2.26 1.31 -14.30
C LEU A 36 3.35 1.27 -15.37
N ASP A 37 4.36 0.42 -15.19
CA ASP A 37 5.46 0.26 -16.16
C ASP A 37 4.98 -0.18 -17.55
N ASN A 38 3.89 -0.95 -17.59
CA ASN A 38 3.25 -1.40 -18.84
C ASN A 38 2.16 -0.44 -19.36
N GLN A 39 2.00 0.75 -18.77
CA GLN A 39 0.94 1.73 -19.11
C GLN A 39 -0.49 1.21 -18.94
N ASP A 40 -0.66 0.18 -18.11
CA ASP A 40 -1.91 -0.52 -17.84
C ASP A 40 -2.56 -0.11 -16.50
N LEU A 41 -2.02 0.87 -15.78
CA LEU A 41 -2.57 1.36 -14.51
C LEU A 41 -3.34 2.67 -14.69
N LEU A 42 -4.58 2.71 -14.22
CA LEU A 42 -5.42 3.90 -14.18
C LEU A 42 -5.71 4.31 -12.72
N PHE A 43 -5.48 5.58 -12.41
CA PHE A 43 -5.80 6.19 -11.11
C PHE A 43 -7.21 6.78 -11.11
N ASP A 44 -7.97 6.54 -10.04
CA ASP A 44 -9.36 7.01 -9.93
C ASP A 44 -9.67 7.66 -8.57
N PRO A 45 -9.99 8.96 -8.55
CA PRO A 45 -9.95 9.88 -9.69
C PRO A 45 -8.50 10.17 -10.14
N PRO A 46 -8.25 10.56 -11.41
CA PRO A 46 -6.90 10.88 -11.88
C PRO A 46 -6.20 11.98 -11.08
N ILE A 47 -6.96 12.91 -10.47
CA ILE A 47 -6.41 14.00 -9.65
C ILE A 47 -5.73 13.49 -8.37
N ASP A 48 -6.04 12.27 -7.92
CA ASP A 48 -5.47 11.66 -6.73
C ASP A 48 -4.26 10.76 -7.04
N GLU A 49 -3.75 10.77 -8.28
CA GLU A 49 -2.64 9.93 -8.72
C GLU A 49 -1.45 9.96 -7.75
N GLU A 50 -0.98 11.14 -7.35
CA GLU A 50 0.15 11.27 -6.43
C GLU A 50 -0.14 10.63 -5.06
N LEU A 51 -1.36 10.82 -4.54
CA LEU A 51 -1.78 10.27 -3.25
C LEU A 51 -1.89 8.74 -3.29
N LEU A 52 -2.45 8.19 -4.37
CA LEU A 52 -2.60 6.76 -4.57
C LEU A 52 -1.26 6.09 -4.85
N TRP A 53 -0.39 6.73 -5.63
CA TRP A 53 0.93 6.23 -5.93
C TRP A 53 1.81 6.19 -4.68
N LYS A 54 1.71 7.19 -3.81
CA LYS A 54 2.38 7.18 -2.50
C LYS A 54 2.01 5.95 -1.67
N ALA A 55 0.75 5.51 -1.70
CA ALA A 55 0.32 4.29 -1.01
C ALA A 55 0.98 3.04 -1.60
N VAL A 56 1.06 2.94 -2.93
CA VAL A 56 1.71 1.83 -3.62
C VAL A 56 3.19 1.75 -3.23
N ILE A 57 3.91 2.87 -3.26
CA ILE A 57 5.31 2.93 -2.83
C ILE A 57 5.44 2.49 -1.36
N TYR A 58 4.63 3.03 -0.46
CA TYR A 58 4.70 2.68 0.96
C TYR A 58 4.48 1.18 1.20
N LEU A 59 3.43 0.62 0.60
CA LEU A 59 3.10 -0.79 0.75
C LEU A 59 4.14 -1.72 0.10
N SER A 60 4.89 -1.26 -0.90
CA SER A 60 5.96 -2.05 -1.54
C SER A 60 7.16 -2.33 -0.63
N GLY A 61 7.31 -1.57 0.46
CA GLY A 61 8.39 -1.74 1.43
C GLY A 61 7.90 -2.15 2.82
N VAL A 62 6.62 -2.50 2.98
CA VAL A 62 6.04 -2.76 4.31
C VAL A 62 6.57 -4.07 4.93
N GLY A 63 7.07 -5.01 4.14
CA GLY A 63 7.72 -6.24 4.58
C GLY A 63 9.20 -6.08 4.89
N LEU A 64 9.81 -4.91 4.65
CA LEU A 64 11.23 -4.66 4.93
C LEU A 64 11.55 -4.92 6.40
N LYS A 65 12.59 -5.73 6.62
CA LYS A 65 13.08 -6.11 7.94
C LYS A 65 14.43 -5.46 8.24
N ILE A 66 14.60 -4.99 9.47
CA ILE A 66 15.89 -4.50 9.99
C ILE A 66 16.62 -5.57 10.80
N SER A 67 15.93 -6.63 11.21
CA SER A 67 16.49 -7.87 11.76
C SER A 67 15.51 -9.03 11.54
N PRO A 68 15.88 -10.31 11.76
CA PRO A 68 15.01 -11.46 11.48
C PRO A 68 13.59 -11.35 12.06
N ASP A 69 13.48 -10.79 13.27
CA ASP A 69 12.25 -10.69 14.05
C ASP A 69 11.68 -9.26 14.12
N LYS A 70 12.27 -8.31 13.37
CA LYS A 70 11.87 -6.89 13.45
C LYS A 70 11.72 -6.26 12.08
N TYR A 71 10.51 -5.80 11.82
CA TYR A 71 10.20 -4.96 10.66
C TYR A 71 10.74 -3.54 10.84
N MET A 72 11.09 -2.91 9.72
CA MET A 72 11.46 -1.49 9.66
C MET A 72 10.30 -0.62 10.13
N GLU A 73 9.11 -0.90 9.60
CA GLU A 73 7.87 -0.24 10.00
C GLU A 73 7.07 -1.16 10.92
N ASP A 74 6.72 -0.74 12.13
CA ASP A 74 5.83 -1.53 13.00
C ASP A 74 4.35 -1.27 12.68
N GLU A 75 3.45 -2.05 13.28
CA GLU A 75 2.01 -1.91 13.04
C GLU A 75 1.47 -0.53 13.44
N LYS A 76 2.07 0.08 14.48
CA LYS A 76 1.69 1.41 14.94
C LYS A 76 2.05 2.46 13.90
N GLY A 77 3.25 2.40 13.33
CA GLY A 77 3.69 3.27 12.23
C GLY A 77 2.79 3.14 11.01
N ILE A 78 2.49 1.90 10.58
CA ILE A 78 1.55 1.63 9.48
C ILE A 78 0.20 2.30 9.75
N LYS A 79 -0.35 2.14 10.96
CA LYS A 79 -1.63 2.73 11.34
C LYS A 79 -1.59 4.26 11.37
N GLU A 80 -0.52 4.85 11.87
CA GLU A 80 -0.35 6.32 11.90
C GLU A 80 -0.28 6.90 10.50
N VAL A 81 0.56 6.35 9.62
CA VAL A 81 0.67 6.79 8.21
C VAL A 81 -0.67 6.59 7.49
N PHE A 82 -1.33 5.44 7.69
CA PHE A 82 -2.65 5.19 7.13
C PHE A 82 -3.66 6.26 7.53
N ASN A 83 -3.70 6.61 8.83
CA ASN A 83 -4.61 7.63 9.35
C ASN A 83 -4.32 9.04 8.83
N ILE A 84 -3.06 9.39 8.61
CA ILE A 84 -2.67 10.71 8.12
C ILE A 84 -3.08 10.92 6.66
N TYR A 85 -2.90 9.90 5.81
CA TYR A 85 -3.00 10.08 4.36
C TYR A 85 -4.26 9.48 3.73
N TRP A 86 -4.71 8.31 4.20
CA TRP A 86 -5.66 7.49 3.45
C TRP A 86 -6.91 7.08 4.23
N ASN A 87 -6.97 7.27 5.55
CA ASN A 87 -8.18 7.03 6.35
C ASN A 87 -9.02 8.32 6.47
N LYS A 88 -9.71 8.69 5.38
CA LYS A 88 -10.62 9.83 5.32
C LYS A 88 -12.07 9.38 5.43
#